data_AF-A0A183ISD3-F1
#
_entry.id   AF-A0A183ISD3-F1
#
_cell.length_a   1.000
_cell.length_b   1.000
_cell.length_c   1.000
_cell.angle_alpha   90.00
_cell.angle_beta   90.00
_cell.angle_gamma   90.00
#
_symmetry.space_group_name_H-M   'P 1'
#
loop_
_entity.id
_entity.type
_entity.pdbx_description
1 polymer ?
#
loop_
_entity_poly.entity_id
_entity_poly.type
_entity_poly.pdbx_seq_one_letter_code
_entity_poly.pdbx_strand_id
1 'polypeptide(L)'
;MSASSSATRSRVPVSSSSATASSGRNRVALNVLNLATASSSSGDEGATLDSGPGVSVRPVTYQQLATRYAPGELVPTGSPNFVCTALPSHWRSNKSLPVAFTVFALGVVKDGTKVSVKAGNDENFCAELRNCTAVMANQVARFNDLRFLGKSGRGN
;
A
#
# COMPACT_ATOMS: atom_id res chain seq x y z
N MET A 1 -19.52 -56.47 -20.36
CA MET A 1 -19.00 -55.80 -19.16
C MET A 1 -19.57 -54.38 -19.14
N SER A 2 -20.16 -54.00 -18.01
CA SER A 2 -20.85 -52.75 -17.61
C SER A 2 -20.07 -51.45 -17.95
N ALA A 3 -20.56 -50.20 -17.89
CA ALA A 3 -21.72 -49.52 -17.30
C ALA A 3 -21.92 -48.15 -18.04
N SER A 4 -23.14 -47.68 -18.33
CA SER A 4 -23.91 -46.62 -17.64
C SER A 4 -23.18 -45.37 -17.12
N SER A 5 -23.58 -44.19 -17.60
CA SER A 5 -24.15 -43.05 -16.83
C SER A 5 -23.63 -41.64 -17.19
N SER A 6 -24.62 -40.75 -17.38
CA SER A 6 -24.58 -39.31 -17.65
C SER A 6 -23.84 -38.43 -16.64
N ALA A 7 -23.38 -37.24 -17.07
CA ALA A 7 -23.65 -35.96 -16.39
C ALA A 7 -23.12 -34.76 -17.20
N THR A 8 -24.05 -33.98 -17.77
CA THR A 8 -23.86 -32.56 -18.10
C THR A 8 -23.64 -31.76 -16.81
N ARG A 9 -22.54 -31.01 -16.70
CA ARG A 9 -22.41 -29.94 -15.67
C ARG A 9 -22.04 -28.60 -16.29
N SER A 10 -22.85 -27.66 -15.84
CA SER A 10 -22.92 -26.23 -16.12
C SER A 10 -21.59 -25.49 -16.13
N ARG A 11 -21.52 -24.55 -17.08
CA ARG A 11 -20.61 -23.41 -17.10
C ARG A 11 -20.67 -22.65 -15.77
N VAL A 12 -19.51 -22.32 -15.23
CA VAL A 12 -19.31 -21.22 -14.28
C VAL A 12 -18.55 -20.13 -15.04
N PRO A 13 -19.10 -18.92 -15.24
CA PRO A 13 -18.28 -17.78 -15.61
C PRO A 13 -17.53 -17.36 -14.35
N VAL A 14 -16.25 -17.69 -14.27
CA VAL A 14 -15.36 -16.98 -13.35
C VAL A 14 -15.22 -15.58 -13.91
N SER A 15 -15.70 -14.60 -13.15
CA SER A 15 -15.56 -13.17 -13.46
C SER A 15 -14.08 -12.87 -13.69
N SER A 16 -13.71 -12.68 -14.94
CA SER A 16 -12.42 -12.13 -15.34
C SER A 16 -12.35 -10.70 -14.83
N SER A 17 -11.73 -10.52 -13.67
CA SER A 17 -11.24 -9.21 -13.25
C SER A 17 -10.32 -8.70 -14.35
N SER A 18 -10.83 -7.75 -15.11
CA SER A 18 -10.13 -7.06 -16.18
C SER A 18 -8.91 -6.38 -15.60
N ALA A 19 -7.77 -7.06 -15.67
CA ALA A 19 -6.47 -6.43 -15.60
C ALA A 19 -6.39 -5.50 -16.82
N THR A 20 -6.76 -4.23 -16.63
CA THR A 20 -6.43 -3.18 -17.58
C THR A 20 -4.91 -3.15 -17.69
N ALA A 21 -4.40 -3.73 -18.78
CA ALA A 21 -3.02 -3.68 -19.17
C ALA A 21 -2.63 -2.21 -19.41
N SER A 22 -2.10 -1.54 -18.38
CA SER A 22 -1.45 -0.24 -18.55
C SER A 22 0.03 -0.49 -18.83
N SER A 23 0.42 -0.24 -20.07
CA SER A 23 1.79 -0.29 -20.58
C SER A 23 2.83 0.28 -19.61
N GLY A 24 3.86 -0.51 -19.36
CA GLY A 24 5.27 -0.08 -19.32
C GLY A 24 5.64 1.04 -18.37
N ARG A 25 5.50 0.84 -17.05
CA ARG A 25 6.30 1.54 -16.04
C ARG A 25 6.60 0.56 -14.92
N ASN A 26 7.87 0.42 -14.53
CA ASN A 26 8.36 -0.40 -13.42
C ASN A 26 7.54 -0.15 -12.15
N ARG A 27 6.41 -0.85 -12.04
CA ARG A 27 5.71 -0.99 -10.79
C ARG A 27 6.44 -2.12 -10.10
N VAL A 28 7.36 -1.76 -9.20
CA VAL A 28 7.30 -2.46 -7.91
C VAL A 28 5.83 -2.32 -7.54
N ALA A 29 5.06 -3.40 -7.69
CA ALA A 29 3.72 -3.45 -7.16
C ALA A 29 3.94 -3.39 -5.65
N LEU A 30 4.11 -2.16 -5.15
CA LEU A 30 3.83 -1.83 -3.78
C LEU A 30 2.35 -2.14 -3.69
N ASN A 31 2.04 -3.39 -3.40
CA ASN A 31 0.75 -3.76 -2.91
C ASN A 31 0.70 -3.11 -1.53
N VAL A 32 0.43 -1.80 -1.48
CA VAL A 32 0.00 -1.02 -0.30
C VAL A 32 -1.44 -1.46 0.04
N LEU A 33 -1.64 -2.77 -0.01
CA LEU A 33 -2.86 -3.51 0.22
C LEU A 33 -2.39 -4.79 0.92
N ASN A 34 -1.90 -4.60 2.13
CA ASN A 34 -2.60 -5.23 3.23
C ASN A 34 -2.82 -4.15 4.28
N LEU A 35 -3.96 -3.49 4.12
CA LEU A 35 -4.81 -2.90 5.13
C LEU A 35 -4.09 -2.73 6.48
N ALA A 36 -3.92 -1.48 6.90
CA ALA A 36 -3.79 -1.16 8.32
C ALA A 36 -4.72 -2.11 9.07
N THR A 37 -4.18 -3.08 9.80
CA THR A 37 -4.97 -3.82 10.76
C THR A 37 -5.29 -2.79 11.83
N ALA A 38 -6.31 -1.97 11.57
CA ALA A 38 -7.23 -1.59 12.61
C ALA A 38 -7.78 -2.93 13.07
N SER A 39 -7.16 -3.48 14.10
CA SER A 39 -7.90 -4.37 14.99
C SER A 39 -9.02 -3.50 15.53
N SER A 40 -10.13 -3.47 14.80
CA SER A 40 -11.44 -3.18 15.37
C SER A 40 -11.67 -4.33 16.33
N SER A 41 -11.18 -4.19 17.56
CA SER A 41 -11.80 -4.93 18.65
C SER A 41 -13.24 -4.43 18.66
N SER A 42 -14.15 -5.25 18.14
CA SER A 42 -15.57 -5.13 18.37
C SER A 42 -15.77 -5.20 19.89
N GLY A 43 -15.69 -4.04 20.52
CA GLY A 43 -16.26 -3.76 21.82
C GLY A 43 -17.31 -2.71 21.55
N ASP A 44 -18.55 -3.15 21.45
CA ASP A 44 -19.68 -2.38 21.93
C ASP A 44 -19.30 -1.79 23.30
N GLU A 45 -19.15 -0.48 23.42
CA GLU A 45 -19.27 0.26 24.69
C GLU A 45 -19.34 1.75 24.37
N GLY A 46 -20.52 2.34 24.60
CA GLY A 46 -20.71 3.71 25.07
C GLY A 46 -20.05 4.88 24.32
N ALA A 47 -20.88 5.68 23.65
CA ALA A 47 -20.56 7.07 23.34
C ALA A 47 -20.22 7.84 24.63
N THR A 48 -18.94 8.12 24.88
CA THR A 48 -18.51 9.17 25.79
C THR A 48 -17.64 10.15 25.01
N LEU A 49 -18.21 11.33 24.79
CA LEU A 49 -17.55 12.49 24.20
C LEU A 49 -16.71 13.14 25.31
N ASP A 50 -15.52 12.62 25.61
CA ASP A 50 -14.57 13.35 26.46
C ASP A 50 -13.75 14.34 25.61
N SER A 51 -14.07 15.61 25.79
CA SER A 51 -13.48 16.74 25.09
C SER A 51 -12.16 17.16 25.75
N GLY A 52 -11.07 16.45 25.42
CA GLY A 52 -9.71 16.99 25.57
C GLY A 52 -9.43 18.08 24.51
N PRO A 53 -8.41 18.94 24.67
CA PRO A 53 -8.22 20.13 23.84
C PRO A 53 -7.91 19.75 22.39
N GLY A 54 -8.97 19.62 21.58
CA GLY A 54 -9.13 20.12 20.23
C GLY A 54 -7.92 20.10 19.28
N VAL A 55 -7.16 19.00 19.20
CA VAL A 55 -6.34 18.77 18.00
C VAL A 55 -7.30 18.41 16.87
N SER A 56 -7.85 19.44 16.22
CA SER A 56 -8.51 19.30 14.93
C SER A 56 -7.46 18.82 13.94
N VAL A 57 -7.29 17.50 13.81
CA VAL A 57 -6.45 16.91 12.77
C VAL A 57 -7.18 17.21 11.46
N ARG A 58 -6.84 18.35 10.84
CA ARG A 58 -7.35 18.66 9.52
C ARG A 58 -6.79 17.60 8.56
N PRO A 59 -7.65 16.90 7.81
CA PRO A 59 -7.18 15.92 6.85
C PRO A 59 -6.26 16.61 5.84
N VAL A 60 -5.11 16.01 5.60
CA VAL A 60 -4.13 16.50 4.62
C VAL A 60 -4.71 16.27 3.23
N THR A 61 -4.86 17.32 2.44
CA THR A 61 -5.37 17.18 1.07
C THR A 61 -4.25 16.92 0.07
N TYR A 62 -4.57 16.25 -1.04
CA TYR A 62 -3.60 16.03 -2.11
C TYR A 62 -3.00 17.35 -2.64
N GLN A 63 -3.83 18.39 -2.77
CA GLN A 63 -3.39 19.72 -3.21
C GLN A 63 -2.34 20.33 -2.28
N GLN A 64 -2.49 20.17 -0.96
CA GLN A 64 -1.49 20.62 0.03
C GLN A 64 -0.21 19.79 0.02
N LEU A 65 -0.26 18.54 -0.41
CA LEU A 65 0.94 17.74 -0.62
C LEU A 65 1.63 18.16 -1.92
N ALA A 66 0.86 18.37 -2.99
CA ALA A 66 1.39 18.76 -4.30
C ALA A 66 2.09 20.14 -4.31
N THR A 67 1.83 21.02 -3.34
CA THR A 67 2.59 22.27 -3.16
C THR A 67 3.94 22.07 -2.46
N ARG A 68 4.12 20.98 -1.71
CA ARG A 68 5.33 20.68 -0.94
C ARG A 68 6.32 19.78 -1.68
N TYR A 69 5.84 19.05 -2.68
CA TYR A 69 6.61 18.08 -3.46
C TYR A 69 6.61 18.47 -4.93
N ALA A 70 7.72 18.20 -5.61
CA ALA A 70 7.80 18.48 -7.03
C ALA A 70 6.88 17.55 -7.84
N PRO A 71 6.45 17.95 -9.05
CA PRO A 71 5.68 17.09 -9.93
C PRO A 71 6.39 15.74 -10.16
N GLY A 72 5.68 14.64 -9.90
CA GLY A 72 6.21 13.28 -10.04
C GLY A 72 6.88 12.71 -8.78
N GLU A 73 7.09 13.50 -7.73
CA GLU A 73 7.61 12.99 -6.45
C GLU A 73 6.52 12.34 -5.58
N LEU A 74 5.25 12.60 -5.87
CA LEU A 74 4.11 11.95 -5.23
C LEU A 74 3.39 11.03 -6.21
N VAL A 75 3.12 9.82 -5.76
CA VAL A 75 2.45 8.78 -6.54
C VAL A 75 1.15 8.40 -5.82
N PRO A 76 -0.02 8.51 -6.48
CA PRO A 76 -1.25 7.96 -5.92
C PRO A 76 -1.13 6.44 -5.82
N THR A 77 -1.61 5.87 -4.72
CA THR A 77 -1.65 4.42 -4.55
C THR A 77 -2.89 3.83 -5.25
N GLY A 78 -3.09 2.51 -5.13
CA GLY A 78 -4.35 1.87 -5.53
C GLY A 78 -5.55 2.25 -4.64
N SER A 79 -5.31 2.91 -3.50
CA SER A 79 -6.35 3.41 -2.61
C SER A 79 -6.51 4.93 -2.79
N PRO A 80 -7.76 5.45 -2.87
CA PRO A 80 -8.00 6.88 -2.97
C PRO A 80 -7.60 7.66 -1.70
N ASN A 81 -7.42 6.96 -0.58
CA ASN A 81 -7.11 7.58 0.72
C ASN A 81 -5.62 7.65 1.02
N PHE A 82 -4.76 7.09 0.15
CA PHE A 82 -3.32 7.03 0.39
C PHE A 82 -2.50 7.47 -0.81
N VAL A 83 -1.48 8.25 -0.53
CA VAL A 83 -0.47 8.74 -1.48
C VAL A 83 0.89 8.42 -0.91
N CYS A 84 1.88 8.15 -1.75
CA CYS A 84 3.25 7.94 -1.27
C CYS A 84 4.28 8.72 -2.09
N THR A 85 5.48 8.85 -1.55
CA THR A 85 6.62 9.36 -2.32
C THR A 85 7.02 8.36 -3.42
N ALA A 86 7.40 8.87 -4.59
CA ALA A 86 7.93 8.07 -5.67
C ALA A 86 9.19 7.30 -5.25
N LEU A 87 9.33 6.08 -5.76
CA LEU A 87 10.56 5.30 -5.66
C LEU A 87 11.39 5.48 -6.95
N PRO A 88 12.73 5.37 -6.88
CA PRO A 88 13.57 5.31 -8.07
C PRO A 88 13.15 4.16 -8.99
N SER A 89 13.22 4.37 -10.31
CA SER A 89 12.86 3.35 -11.32
C SER A 89 13.79 2.13 -11.31
N HIS A 90 15.06 2.34 -10.96
CA HIS A 90 16.04 1.31 -10.71
C HIS A 90 16.89 1.73 -9.52
N TRP A 91 17.06 0.82 -8.57
CA TRP A 91 17.88 1.07 -7.38
C TRP A 91 18.72 -0.14 -7.04
N ARG A 92 19.90 0.11 -6.47
CA ARG A 92 20.79 -0.94 -6.02
C ARG A 92 20.21 -1.62 -4.77
N SER A 93 20.24 -2.95 -4.75
CA SER A 93 19.80 -3.71 -3.59
C SER A 93 20.60 -3.35 -2.33
N ASN A 94 19.93 -3.34 -1.18
CA ASN A 94 20.43 -2.98 0.15
C ASN A 94 21.09 -1.58 0.25
N LYS A 95 20.87 -0.71 -0.74
CA LYS A 95 21.28 0.69 -0.71
C LYS A 95 20.14 1.55 -0.18
N SER A 96 20.45 2.48 0.72
CA SER A 96 19.51 3.51 1.19
C SER A 96 18.88 4.25 0.03
N LEU A 97 17.58 4.53 0.10
CA LEU A 97 16.90 5.33 -0.91
C LEU A 97 17.46 6.77 -0.92
N PRO A 98 17.47 7.45 -2.08
CA PRO A 98 17.93 8.83 -2.15
C PRO A 98 17.00 9.80 -1.40
N VAL A 99 15.72 9.43 -1.29
CA VAL A 99 14.69 10.14 -0.52
C VAL A 99 13.97 9.12 0.37
N ALA A 100 13.62 9.52 1.60
CA ALA A 100 12.89 8.67 2.51
C ALA A 100 11.50 8.33 1.96
N PHE A 101 11.18 7.04 1.87
CA PHE A 101 9.85 6.60 1.47
C PHE A 101 8.83 7.04 2.53
N THR A 102 7.75 7.70 2.10
CA THR A 102 6.73 8.24 3.00
C THR A 102 5.34 7.92 2.46
N VAL A 103 4.43 7.50 3.34
CA VAL A 103 3.01 7.29 3.04
C VAL A 103 2.19 8.37 3.73
N PHE A 104 1.30 9.01 2.99
CA PHE A 104 0.37 10.04 3.45
C PHE A 104 -1.05 9.51 3.41
N ALA A 105 -1.80 9.76 4.49
CA ALA A 105 -3.21 9.47 4.56
C ALA A 105 -4.04 10.75 4.30
N LEU A 106 -4.91 10.70 3.29
CA LEU A 106 -5.80 11.81 2.94
C LEU A 106 -7.08 11.84 3.80
N GLY A 107 -7.50 10.69 4.33
CA GLY A 107 -8.52 10.58 5.38
C GLY A 107 -7.87 10.47 6.77
N VAL A 108 -8.65 10.54 7.84
CA VAL A 108 -8.15 10.47 9.24
C VAL A 108 -7.70 9.04 9.58
N VAL A 109 -6.48 8.89 10.12
CA VAL A 109 -5.91 7.62 10.56
C VAL A 109 -5.33 7.83 11.94
N LYS A 110 -5.62 6.94 12.89
CA LYS A 110 -5.15 7.05 14.26
C LYS A 110 -3.62 7.04 14.31
N ASP A 111 -3.04 7.95 15.09
CA ASP A 111 -1.61 7.94 15.36
C ASP A 111 -1.20 6.65 16.09
N GLY A 112 0.00 6.16 15.81
CA GLY A 112 0.45 4.86 16.29
C GLY A 112 0.07 3.69 15.37
N THR A 113 -0.81 3.88 14.38
CA THR A 113 -1.12 2.84 13.41
C THR A 113 0.14 2.42 12.64
N LYS A 114 0.47 1.13 12.68
CA LYS A 114 1.60 0.58 11.93
C LYS A 114 1.28 0.54 10.44
N VAL A 115 2.21 1.00 9.64
CA VAL A 115 2.17 0.95 8.17
C VAL A 115 3.31 0.08 7.70
N SER A 116 3.01 -1.00 6.97
CA SER A 116 4.02 -1.91 6.45
C SER A 116 4.01 -1.93 4.93
N VAL A 117 5.20 -2.04 4.34
CA VAL A 117 5.41 -2.16 2.89
C VAL A 117 5.75 -3.60 2.55
N LYS A 118 5.14 -4.10 1.50
CA LYS A 118 5.52 -5.35 0.83
C LYS A 118 5.84 -5.03 -0.62
N ALA A 119 6.77 -5.81 -1.18
CA ALA A 119 7.14 -5.73 -2.58
C ALA A 119 7.08 -7.14 -3.17
N GLY A 120 6.55 -7.25 -4.37
CA GLY A 120 6.49 -8.51 -5.08
C GLY A 120 6.21 -8.31 -6.56
N ASN A 121 6.60 -9.29 -7.36
CA ASN A 121 6.28 -9.44 -8.77
C ASN A 121 6.18 -10.93 -9.12
N ASP A 122 5.99 -11.27 -10.39
CA ASP A 122 5.82 -12.66 -10.83
C ASP A 122 7.07 -13.53 -10.60
N GLU A 123 8.27 -12.93 -10.62
CA GLU A 123 9.53 -13.63 -10.37
C GLU A 123 9.83 -13.79 -8.87
N ASN A 124 9.47 -12.79 -8.08
CA ASN A 124 9.72 -12.73 -6.66
C ASN A 124 8.46 -12.27 -5.94
N PHE A 125 7.61 -13.24 -5.58
CA PHE A 125 6.29 -12.99 -4.98
C PHE A 125 6.36 -12.14 -3.70
N CYS A 126 7.43 -12.30 -2.92
CA CYS A 126 7.64 -11.53 -1.69
C CYS A 126 9.12 -11.20 -1.54
N ALA A 127 9.50 -10.03 -2.02
CA ALA A 127 10.87 -9.55 -1.91
C ALA A 127 11.22 -9.22 -0.46
N GLU A 128 12.44 -9.59 -0.07
CA GLU A 128 13.00 -9.21 1.23
C GLU A 128 13.22 -7.70 1.28
N LEU A 129 12.80 -7.10 2.40
CA LEU A 129 12.93 -5.67 2.69
C LEU A 129 13.54 -5.46 4.07
N ARG A 130 14.25 -4.34 4.25
CA ARG A 130 14.67 -3.85 5.58
C ARG A 130 13.91 -2.58 5.93
N ASN A 131 13.61 -2.42 7.21
CA ASN A 131 12.89 -1.25 7.75
C ASN A 131 11.56 -1.01 7.01
N CYS A 132 10.85 -2.08 6.65
CA CYS A 132 9.61 -2.04 5.90
C CYS A 132 8.36 -1.73 6.73
N THR A 133 8.53 -1.22 7.96
CA THR A 133 7.43 -0.78 8.81
C THR A 133 7.72 0.62 9.34
N ALA A 134 6.70 1.46 9.35
CA ALA A 134 6.69 2.79 9.94
C ALA A 134 5.44 2.96 10.81
N VAL A 135 5.39 4.04 11.56
CA VAL A 135 4.25 4.40 12.39
C VAL A 135 3.60 5.65 11.81
N MET A 136 2.27 5.62 11.67
CA MET A 136 1.48 6.78 11.28
C MET A 136 1.51 7.81 12.41
N ALA A 137 1.86 9.04 12.08
CA ALA A 137 1.78 10.19 12.97
C ALA A 137 1.36 11.42 12.16
N ASN A 138 0.31 12.10 12.59
CA ASN A 138 -0.25 13.28 11.92
C ASN A 138 -0.50 13.02 10.43
N GLN A 139 -1.11 11.88 10.11
CA GLN A 139 -1.39 11.45 8.74
C GLN A 139 -0.16 11.17 7.86
N VAL A 140 1.03 11.06 8.45
CA VAL A 140 2.29 10.76 7.77
C VAL A 140 2.97 9.55 8.38
N ALA A 141 3.30 8.55 7.58
CA ALA A 141 4.16 7.43 7.97
C ALA A 141 5.46 7.49 7.18
N ARG A 142 6.53 7.96 7.84
CA ARG A 142 7.87 8.08 7.24
C ARG A 142 8.71 6.86 7.56
N PHE A 143 9.18 6.17 6.54
CA PHE A 143 10.02 4.98 6.70
C PHE A 143 11.46 5.40 6.97
N ASN A 144 12.01 4.90 8.06
CA ASN A 144 13.40 5.15 8.42
C ASN A 144 14.29 4.19 7.63
N ASP A 145 14.89 4.69 6.56
CA ASP A 145 15.85 3.94 5.75
C ASP A 145 15.27 2.61 5.19
N LEU A 146 14.11 2.68 4.54
CA LEU A 146 13.54 1.54 3.79
C LEU A 146 14.53 1.06 2.74
N ARG A 147 14.78 -0.26 2.67
CA ARG A 147 15.66 -0.85 1.64
C ARG A 147 15.04 -2.09 1.00
N PHE A 148 15.32 -2.25 -0.29
CA PHE A 148 14.98 -3.43 -1.07
C PHE A 148 16.17 -4.38 -1.12
N LEU A 149 16.02 -5.62 -0.66
CA LEU A 149 17.09 -6.62 -0.65
C LEU A 149 16.92 -7.60 -1.82
N GLY A 150 15.68 -7.98 -2.11
CA GLY A 150 15.33 -8.81 -3.27
C GLY A 150 15.56 -8.09 -4.60
N LYS A 151 15.92 -8.85 -5.63
CA LYS A 151 16.03 -8.37 -7.02
C LYS A 151 14.67 -8.55 -7.73
N SER A 152 14.33 -7.64 -8.64
CA SER A 152 13.10 -7.73 -9.46
C SER A 152 13.21 -8.70 -10.65
N GLY A 153 14.42 -9.21 -10.95
CA GLY A 153 14.71 -10.03 -12.13
C GLY A 153 15.28 -9.20 -13.29
N ARG A 154 15.31 -9.74 -14.51
CA ARG A 154 15.84 -9.04 -15.70
C ARG A 154 14.71 -8.27 -16.40
N GLY A 155 14.74 -6.93 -16.33
CA GLY A 155 13.86 -6.05 -17.12
C GLY A 155 12.60 -5.51 -16.42
N ASN A 156 12.51 -5.65 -15.09
CA ASN A 156 11.39 -5.20 -14.24
C ASN A 156 11.78 -4.07 -13.29
#